data_AF-A0A2E5XJ98-F1
#
_entry.id   AF-A0A2E5XJ98-F1
#
_cell.length_a   1.000
_cell.length_b   1.000
_cell.length_c   1.000
_cell.angle_alpha   90.00
_cell.angle_beta   90.00
_cell.angle_gamma   90.00
#
_symmetry.space_group_name_H-M   'P 1'
#
loop_
_entity.id
_entity.type
_entity.pdbx_description
1 polymer ?
#
loop_
_entity_poly.entity_id
_entity_poly.type
_entity_poly.pdbx_seq_one_letter_code
_entity_poly.pdbx_strand_id
1 'polypeptide(L)'
;MVFEHMNPVEDDELPAEVLTTPNRKAPWCPACQRHTEYHLKVVGWDQKSGMQKTAPFYTCNECGGDTWKPTNPMPINVVSALLFGFLLLVMCPYVLTQKEPPESLLIIPITGWSGYRLYKNSRKNNKHWKEFRAWARKNRA
;
A
#
# COMPACT_ATOMS: atom_id res chain seq x y z
N MET A 1 -23.98 27.38 -35.08
CA MET A 1 -22.88 26.63 -34.44
C MET A 1 -23.48 25.98 -33.21
N VAL A 2 -23.68 24.66 -33.31
CA VAL A 2 -24.35 23.85 -32.29
C VAL A 2 -23.31 23.50 -31.24
N PHE A 3 -23.62 23.81 -29.97
CA PHE A 3 -22.83 23.37 -28.83
C PHE A 3 -22.94 21.84 -28.75
N GLU A 4 -21.87 21.14 -29.07
CA GLU A 4 -21.75 19.72 -28.74
C GLU A 4 -21.77 19.60 -27.21
N HIS A 5 -22.86 19.03 -26.70
CA HIS A 5 -22.94 18.56 -25.32
C HIS A 5 -21.84 17.53 -25.10
N MET A 6 -20.83 17.89 -24.30
CA MET A 6 -19.98 16.92 -23.63
C MET A 6 -20.90 16.00 -22.81
N ASN A 7 -21.01 14.75 -23.24
CA ASN A 7 -21.62 13.69 -22.45
C ASN A 7 -20.92 13.62 -21.08
N PRO A 8 -21.67 13.44 -19.97
CA PRO A 8 -21.06 13.18 -18.68
C PRO A 8 -20.23 11.90 -18.79
N VAL A 9 -19.03 11.93 -18.22
CA VAL A 9 -18.19 10.75 -18.01
C VAL A 9 -19.05 9.73 -17.28
N GLU A 10 -19.41 8.65 -17.95
CA GLU A 10 -20.08 7.51 -17.31
C GLU A 10 -19.18 7.06 -16.17
N ASP A 11 -19.69 7.19 -14.95
CA ASP A 11 -19.16 6.52 -13.77
C ASP A 11 -19.23 5.02 -14.09
N ASP A 12 -18.13 4.44 -14.55
CA ASP A 12 -17.96 2.99 -14.72
C ASP A 12 -17.99 2.35 -13.32
N GLU A 13 -19.19 2.29 -12.72
CA GLU A 13 -19.47 1.50 -11.53
C GLU A 13 -18.99 0.07 -11.82
N LEU A 14 -18.05 -0.42 -11.01
CA LEU A 14 -17.55 -1.79 -11.15
C LEU A 14 -18.76 -2.73 -11.07
N PRO A 15 -18.99 -3.60 -12.08
CA PRO A 15 -20.16 -4.46 -12.11
C PRO A 15 -20.25 -5.25 -10.81
N ALA A 16 -21.44 -5.36 -10.23
CA ALA A 16 -21.68 -5.90 -8.88
C ALA A 16 -21.06 -7.30 -8.64
N GLU A 17 -20.85 -8.07 -9.70
CA GLU A 17 -20.15 -9.36 -9.70
C GLU A 17 -18.66 -9.28 -9.34
N VAL A 18 -17.98 -8.17 -9.67
CA VAL A 18 -16.57 -7.93 -9.33
C VAL A 18 -16.42 -7.55 -7.84
N LEU A 19 -17.48 -7.05 -7.21
CA LEU A 19 -17.47 -6.68 -5.79
C LEU A 19 -17.39 -7.90 -4.86
N THR A 20 -17.92 -9.04 -5.29
CA THR A 20 -18.04 -10.26 -4.48
C THR A 20 -17.05 -11.36 -4.89
N THR A 21 -16.53 -11.30 -6.12
CA THR A 21 -15.53 -12.24 -6.61
C THR A 21 -14.12 -11.85 -6.18
N PRO A 22 -13.30 -12.75 -5.60
CA PRO A 22 -11.97 -12.39 -5.11
C PRO A 22 -10.97 -11.95 -6.18
N ASN A 23 -10.65 -10.65 -6.22
CA ASN A 23 -9.72 -10.04 -7.16
C ASN A 23 -8.56 -9.32 -6.45
N ARG A 24 -7.32 -9.77 -6.67
CA ARG A 24 -6.12 -9.13 -6.06
C ARG A 24 -5.79 -7.74 -6.63
N LYS A 25 -6.34 -7.40 -7.79
CA LYS A 25 -6.09 -6.12 -8.46
C LYS A 25 -7.00 -5.00 -7.96
N ALA A 26 -8.15 -5.34 -7.37
CA ALA A 26 -9.10 -4.38 -6.84
C ALA A 26 -8.87 -4.13 -5.34
N PRO A 27 -9.11 -2.91 -4.83
CA PRO A 27 -9.12 -2.65 -3.40
C PRO A 27 -10.21 -3.47 -2.71
N TRP A 28 -9.96 -3.87 -1.48
CA TRP A 28 -10.88 -4.69 -0.70
C TRP A 28 -11.12 -4.08 0.68
N CYS A 29 -12.39 -4.03 1.10
CA CYS A 29 -12.79 -3.56 2.42
C CYS A 29 -12.87 -4.76 3.39
N PRO A 30 -12.07 -4.79 4.47
CA PRO A 30 -12.17 -5.84 5.48
C PRO A 30 -13.46 -5.81 6.30
N ALA A 31 -14.09 -4.63 6.47
CA ALA A 31 -15.33 -4.48 7.21
C ALA A 31 -16.53 -5.02 6.42
N CYS A 32 -16.70 -4.57 5.18
CA CYS A 32 -17.79 -5.02 4.31
C CYS A 32 -17.53 -6.37 3.63
N GLN A 33 -16.29 -6.86 3.67
CA GLN A 33 -15.85 -8.07 2.94
C GLN A 33 -16.20 -8.03 1.44
N ARG A 34 -16.00 -6.87 0.81
CA ARG A 34 -16.28 -6.63 -0.61
C ARG A 34 -15.15 -5.83 -1.24
N HIS A 35 -14.99 -5.99 -2.55
CA HIS A 35 -14.19 -5.03 -3.32
C HIS A 35 -14.89 -3.66 -3.36
N THR A 36 -14.12 -2.61 -3.59
CA THR A 36 -14.62 -1.24 -3.72
C THR A 36 -13.84 -0.54 -4.82
N GLU A 37 -14.36 0.56 -5.32
CA GLU A 37 -13.65 1.44 -6.24
C GLU A 37 -12.52 2.24 -5.58
N TYR A 38 -11.60 2.70 -6.41
CA TYR A 38 -10.55 3.64 -6.00
C TYR A 38 -11.14 5.04 -5.89
N HIS A 39 -11.15 5.62 -4.69
CA HIS A 39 -11.52 7.02 -4.51
C HIS A 39 -10.30 7.89 -4.25
N LEU A 40 -10.24 9.03 -4.93
CA LEU A 40 -9.22 10.05 -4.74
C LEU A 40 -9.64 10.92 -3.54
N LYS A 41 -8.94 10.84 -2.41
CA LYS A 41 -9.18 11.77 -1.27
C LYS A 41 -8.27 12.97 -1.40
N VAL A 42 -8.82 14.15 -1.17
CA VAL A 42 -8.05 15.39 -1.05
C VAL A 42 -7.13 15.30 0.16
N VAL A 43 -5.82 15.30 -0.08
CA VAL A 43 -4.77 15.26 0.95
C VAL A 43 -4.18 16.62 1.27
N GLY A 44 -4.57 17.63 0.52
CA GLY A 44 -4.12 19.00 0.72
C GLY A 44 -4.44 19.86 -0.49
N TRP A 45 -3.92 21.07 -0.46
CA TRP A 45 -4.08 22.04 -1.54
C TRP A 45 -2.71 22.33 -2.13
N ASP A 46 -2.63 22.37 -3.46
CA ASP A 46 -1.41 22.84 -4.10
C ASP A 46 -1.34 24.36 -4.03
N GLN A 47 -0.41 24.90 -3.23
CA GLN A 47 -0.28 26.36 -3.03
C GLN A 47 0.06 27.13 -4.32
N LYS A 48 0.56 26.46 -5.37
CA LYS A 48 0.89 27.10 -6.66
C LYS A 48 -0.25 27.08 -7.67
N SER A 49 -0.99 25.97 -7.79
CA SER A 49 -2.07 25.84 -8.79
C SER A 49 -3.48 26.05 -8.21
N GLY A 50 -3.63 26.12 -6.89
CA GLY A 50 -4.95 26.21 -6.23
C GLY A 50 -5.78 24.94 -6.37
N MET A 51 -5.28 23.91 -7.05
CA MET A 51 -5.97 22.63 -7.20
C MET A 51 -5.84 21.77 -5.94
N GLN A 52 -6.90 20.99 -5.67
CA GLN A 52 -6.88 19.97 -4.64
C GLN A 52 -5.83 18.91 -5.02
N LYS A 53 -4.84 18.69 -4.15
CA LYS A 53 -3.98 17.51 -4.24
C LYS A 53 -4.82 16.35 -3.79
N THR A 54 -5.20 15.49 -4.72
CA THR A 54 -5.81 14.22 -4.40
C THR A 54 -4.75 13.15 -4.34
N ALA A 55 -4.85 12.25 -3.36
CA ALA A 55 -4.14 11.00 -3.37
C ALA A 55 -5.17 9.87 -3.44
N PRO A 56 -4.85 8.75 -4.11
CA PRO A 56 -5.72 7.58 -4.07
C PRO A 56 -5.80 7.12 -2.61
N PHE A 57 -6.97 7.29 -2.02
CA PHE A 57 -7.27 6.85 -0.66
C PHE A 57 -8.24 5.71 -0.75
N TYR A 58 -7.90 4.69 0.03
CA TYR A 58 -8.62 3.46 0.09
C TYR A 58 -9.78 3.65 1.09
N THR A 59 -10.91 4.22 0.67
CA THR A 59 -12.11 4.31 1.51
C THR A 59 -13.26 3.53 0.87
N CYS A 60 -14.02 2.80 1.68
CA CYS A 60 -15.13 1.98 1.23
C CYS A 60 -16.37 2.84 1.01
N ASN A 61 -17.07 2.65 -0.12
CA ASN A 61 -18.29 3.41 -0.42
C ASN A 61 -19.43 3.12 0.56
N GLU A 62 -19.50 1.88 1.07
CA GLU A 62 -20.60 1.45 1.95
C GLU A 62 -20.41 1.91 3.41
N CYS A 63 -19.20 1.72 3.96
CA CYS A 63 -18.96 1.97 5.39
C CYS A 63 -18.02 3.16 5.67
N GLY A 64 -17.47 3.81 4.65
CA GLY A 64 -16.44 4.85 4.79
C GLY A 64 -15.12 4.37 5.40
N GLY A 65 -15.00 3.08 5.71
CA GLY A 65 -13.84 2.50 6.38
C GLY A 65 -12.64 2.31 5.44
N ASP A 66 -11.46 2.13 6.04
CA ASP A 66 -10.22 1.87 5.32
C ASP A 66 -10.34 0.62 4.43
N THR A 67 -9.96 0.77 3.16
CA THR A 67 -9.79 -0.35 2.23
C THR A 67 -8.32 -0.60 1.98
N TRP A 68 -8.03 -1.74 1.38
CA TRP A 68 -6.67 -2.19 1.24
C TRP A 68 -6.48 -2.97 -0.05
N LYS A 69 -5.42 -2.67 -0.80
CA LYS A 69 -5.06 -3.44 -1.99
C LYS A 69 -4.48 -4.79 -1.57
N PRO A 70 -5.09 -5.93 -1.91
CA PRO A 70 -4.61 -7.25 -1.49
C PRO A 70 -3.23 -7.57 -2.08
N THR A 71 -2.19 -7.23 -1.32
CA THR A 71 -0.80 -7.40 -1.74
C THR A 71 -0.18 -8.56 -0.98
N ASN A 72 0.35 -9.55 -1.72
CA ASN A 72 1.07 -10.66 -1.12
C ASN A 72 2.32 -10.12 -0.39
N PRO A 73 2.47 -10.33 0.93
CA PRO A 73 3.63 -9.83 1.68
C PRO A 73 4.93 -10.55 1.34
N MET A 74 4.87 -11.75 0.75
CA MET A 74 6.03 -12.63 0.59
C MET A 74 7.17 -12.01 -0.24
N PRO A 75 6.94 -11.42 -1.42
CA PRO A 75 8.01 -10.79 -2.21
C PRO A 75 8.72 -9.67 -1.45
N ILE A 76 7.96 -8.78 -0.80
CA ILE A 76 8.52 -7.66 -0.03
C ILE A 76 9.34 -8.17 1.16
N ASN A 77 8.85 -9.20 1.85
CA ASN A 77 9.55 -9.80 2.97
C ASN A 77 10.87 -10.46 2.56
N VAL A 78 10.88 -11.18 1.44
CA VAL A 78 12.10 -11.81 0.90
C VAL A 78 13.13 -10.75 0.51
N VAL A 79 12.73 -9.76 -0.29
CA VAL A 79 13.63 -8.68 -0.72
C VAL A 79 14.16 -7.90 0.48
N SER A 80 13.31 -7.59 1.46
CA SER A 80 13.72 -6.91 2.70
C SER A 80 14.71 -7.77 3.48
N ALA A 81 14.45 -9.07 3.66
CA ALA A 81 15.35 -9.97 4.38
C ALA A 81 16.73 -10.05 3.71
N LEU A 82 16.78 -10.10 2.37
CA LEU A 82 18.05 -10.11 1.62
C LEU A 82 18.82 -8.79 1.79
N LEU A 83 18.14 -7.65 1.65
CA LEU A 83 18.75 -6.32 1.82
C LEU A 83 19.28 -6.09 3.24
N PHE A 84 18.46 -6.38 4.26
CA PHE A 84 18.87 -6.22 5.66
C PHE A 84 19.92 -7.25 6.05
N GLY A 85 19.84 -8.48 5.54
CA GLY A 85 20.88 -9.49 5.71
C GLY A 85 22.21 -9.00 5.17
N PHE A 86 22.24 -8.46 3.95
CA PHE A 86 23.45 -7.87 3.37
C PHE A 86 23.98 -6.68 4.20
N LEU A 87 23.11 -5.75 4.59
CA LEU A 87 23.49 -4.60 5.43
C LEU A 87 24.08 -5.02 6.78
N LEU A 88 23.48 -6.01 7.44
CA LEU A 88 23.91 -6.46 8.78
C LEU A 88 25.15 -7.35 8.72
N LEU A 89 25.27 -8.22 7.71
CA LEU A 89 26.36 -9.20 7.64
C LEU A 89 27.60 -8.68 6.92
N VAL A 90 27.45 -7.72 6.00
CA VAL A 90 28.57 -7.21 5.18
C VAL A 90 28.90 -5.78 5.57
N MET A 91 27.91 -4.88 5.50
CA MET A 91 28.17 -3.44 5.66
C MET A 91 28.47 -3.05 7.12
N CYS A 92 27.74 -3.59 8.10
CA CYS A 92 27.97 -3.24 9.50
C CYS A 92 29.36 -3.66 10.00
N PRO A 93 29.84 -4.90 9.77
CA PRO A 93 31.21 -5.28 10.13
C PRO A 93 32.26 -4.45 9.39
N TYR A 94 32.05 -4.20 8.10
CA TYR A 94 32.95 -3.36 7.31
C TYR A 94 33.11 -1.97 7.94
N VAL A 95 32.00 -1.29 8.23
CA VAL A 95 32.00 0.04 8.87
C VAL A 95 32.64 0.01 10.26
N LEU A 96 32.43 -1.04 11.05
CA LEU A 96 33.06 -1.19 12.36
C LEU A 96 34.57 -1.41 12.29
N THR A 97 35.09 -1.92 11.17
CA THR A 97 36.53 -2.17 10.96
C THR A 97 37.27 -1.02 10.29
N GLN A 98 36.54 -0.06 9.69
CA GLN A 98 37.17 1.11 9.08
C GLN A 98 37.66 2.11 10.15
N LYS A 99 38.79 2.76 9.88
CA LYS A 99 39.29 3.94 10.64
C LYS A 99 38.62 5.26 10.21
N GLU A 100 37.62 5.18 9.32
CA GLU A 100 36.90 6.32 8.75
C GLU A 100 36.03 7.06 9.79
N PRO A 101 35.62 8.33 9.54
CA PRO A 101 34.96 9.18 10.54
C PRO A 101 33.66 8.58 11.13
N PRO A 102 33.24 9.07 12.32
CA PRO A 102 32.07 8.54 13.06
C PRO A 102 30.74 8.68 12.32
N GLU A 103 30.69 9.46 11.24
CA GLU A 103 29.51 9.63 10.39
C GLU A 103 29.05 8.31 9.76
N SER A 104 29.99 7.41 9.42
CA SER A 104 29.69 6.08 8.88
C SER A 104 28.91 5.21 9.86
N LEU A 105 29.11 5.39 11.18
CA LEU A 105 28.38 4.66 12.23
C LEU A 105 26.90 5.02 12.28
N LEU A 106 26.48 6.15 11.71
CA LEU A 106 25.06 6.53 11.60
C LEU A 106 24.27 5.54 10.74
N ILE A 107 24.92 4.74 9.90
CA ILE A 107 24.25 3.71 9.10
C ILE A 107 23.54 2.67 9.98
N ILE A 108 24.06 2.39 11.19
CA ILE A 108 23.52 1.37 12.09
C ILE A 108 22.14 1.80 12.64
N PRO A 109 21.97 2.96 13.31
CA PRO A 109 20.66 3.40 13.77
C PRO A 109 19.69 3.70 12.63
N ILE A 110 20.15 4.22 11.48
CA ILE A 110 19.29 4.46 10.31
C ILE A 110 18.74 3.14 9.76
N THR A 111 19.60 2.12 9.64
CA THR A 111 19.19 0.77 9.22
C THR A 111 18.21 0.17 10.21
N GLY A 112 18.48 0.27 11.52
CA GLY A 112 17.57 -0.21 12.56
C GLY A 112 16.18 0.44 12.51
N TRP A 113 16.13 1.77 12.40
CA TRP A 113 14.86 2.52 12.30
C TRP A 113 14.07 2.18 11.04
N SER A 114 14.74 2.13 9.89
CA SER A 114 14.15 1.76 8.60
C SER A 114 13.59 0.34 8.64
N GLY A 115 14.34 -0.60 9.23
CA GLY A 115 13.92 -1.98 9.43
C GLY A 115 12.68 -2.10 10.32
N TYR A 116 12.64 -1.35 11.43
CA TYR A 116 11.46 -1.32 12.31
C TYR A 116 10.20 -0.79 11.61
N ARG A 117 10.31 0.31 10.84
CA ARG A 117 9.21 0.87 10.05
C ARG A 117 8.68 -0.15 9.04
N LEU A 118 9.57 -0.81 8.30
CA LEU A 118 9.21 -1.85 7.34
C LEU A 118 8.56 -3.05 8.01
N TYR A 119 9.09 -3.51 9.15
CA TYR A 119 8.50 -4.58 9.93
C TYR A 119 7.06 -4.24 10.37
N LYS A 120 6.83 -3.04 10.92
CA LYS A 120 5.50 -2.60 11.33
C LYS A 120 4.52 -2.58 10.15
N ASN A 121 4.96 -2.07 9.00
CA ASN A 121 4.14 -2.03 7.80
C ASN A 121 3.84 -3.44 7.26
N SER A 122 4.85 -4.31 7.19
CA SER A 122 4.70 -5.70 6.77
C SER A 122 3.76 -6.47 7.69
N ARG A 123 3.82 -6.26 9.01
CA ARG A 123 2.90 -6.88 9.96
C ARG A 123 1.45 -6.46 9.73
N LYS A 124 1.19 -5.18 9.46
CA LYS A 124 -0.15 -4.67 9.10
C LYS A 124 -0.63 -5.28 7.78
N ASN A 125 0.20 -5.25 6.74
CA ASN A 125 -0.04 -5.87 5.44
C ASN A 125 -0.37 -7.37 5.56
N ASN A 126 0.38 -8.11 6.38
CA ASN A 126 0.20 -9.55 6.55
C ASN A 126 -1.12 -9.88 7.27
N LYS A 127 -1.56 -9.04 8.21
CA LYS A 127 -2.88 -9.18 8.84
C LYS A 127 -3.99 -9.06 7.79
N HIS A 128 -4.00 -7.97 7.02
CA HIS A 128 -5.00 -7.74 5.98
C HIS A 128 -4.94 -8.80 4.87
N TRP A 129 -3.74 -9.27 4.50
CA TRP A 129 -3.59 -10.35 3.53
C TRP A 129 -4.18 -11.68 4.01
N LYS A 130 -4.06 -12.00 5.30
CA LYS A 130 -4.68 -13.20 5.89
C LYS A 130 -6.21 -13.10 5.87
N GLU A 131 -6.76 -11.96 6.26
CA GLU A 131 -8.20 -11.67 6.23
C GLU A 131 -8.74 -11.81 4.80
N PHE A 132 -8.10 -11.15 3.83
CA PHE A 132 -8.44 -11.28 2.42
C PHE A 132 -8.37 -12.72 1.93
N ARG A 133 -7.30 -13.47 2.24
CA ARG A 133 -7.19 -14.88 1.83
C ARG A 133 -8.25 -15.78 2.47
N ALA A 134 -8.65 -15.51 3.71
CA ALA A 134 -9.72 -16.26 4.36
C ALA A 134 -11.06 -16.00 3.67
N TRP A 135 -11.39 -14.74 3.39
CA TRP A 135 -12.56 -14.35 2.63
C TRP A 135 -12.53 -14.92 1.20
N ALA A 136 -11.40 -14.78 0.50
CA ALA A 136 -11.23 -15.24 -0.87
C ALA A 136 -11.38 -16.76 -1.01
N ARG A 137 -10.99 -17.54 0.00
CA ARG A 137 -11.21 -18.99 0.01
C ARG A 137 -12.69 -19.38 0.17
N LYS A 138 -13.48 -18.56 0.88
CA LYS A 138 -14.92 -18.80 1.07
C LYS A 138 -15.77 -18.42 -0.14
N ASN A 139 -15.28 -17.47 -0.95
CA ASN A 139 -16.01 -16.89 -2.09
C ASN A 139 -15.42 -17.31 -3.46
N ARG A 140 -14.44 -18.21 -3.48
CA ARG A 140 -14.07 -18.94 -4.69
C ARG A 140 -15.00 -20.14 -4.77
N ALA A 141 -16.04 -20.02 -5.59
CA ALA A 141 -16.85 -21.14 -6.03
C ALA A 141 -15.97 -22.21 -6.69
#